data_AF-A0A3D4ND07-F1
#
_entry.id   AF-A0A3D4ND07-F1
#
_cell.length_a   1.000
_cell.length_b   1.000
_cell.length_c   1.000
_cell.angle_alpha   90.00
_cell.angle_beta   90.00
_cell.angle_gamma   90.00
#
_symmetry.space_group_name_H-M   'P 1'
#
loop_
_entity.id
_entity.type
_entity.pdbx_description
1 polymer ?
#
loop_
_entity_poly.entity_id
_entity_poly.type
_entity_poly.pdbx_seq_one_letter_code
_entity_poly.pdbx_strand_id
1 'polypeptide(L)'
;MYNKVVIKKLRWASVFLILALLIALVPQAVKAQSSDSVFVSETGHWIWGDFLRTYNSVSDPLLYFGYPITDDFIDPQTNQRVQYFQRARFDLVDTSEGPMVQIAPLGSLLHQEGAELADIPREGPTCRNFNSGYTVCYAFLQFYDSYNGATWFGLPISEVEVVDGHYIQYFENIRMEWWPDKPSGQRVVISDLGRIYFDKEVHNPELLKSSQTASIAGTLINPVVNVFALNSLVGAGEPQTIFVIVQNQNLVPVANAQVAVTLYYPDGSKQFYRLAETNEFGISQFSFQVDQLEVRTVVNAVAEINIRGESSSGKTWFRIWW
;
A
#
# COMPACT_ATOMS: atom_id res chain seq x y z
N MET A 1 -34.76 62.56 -24.46
CA MET A 1 -33.40 62.33 -23.91
C MET A 1 -33.31 61.10 -22.98
N TYR A 2 -34.27 60.15 -23.04
CA TYR A 2 -34.41 59.07 -22.04
C TYR A 2 -33.96 57.67 -22.52
N ASN A 3 -33.84 57.44 -23.84
CA ASN A 3 -33.62 56.10 -24.41
C ASN A 3 -32.16 55.66 -24.61
N LYS A 4 -31.16 56.54 -24.47
CA LYS A 4 -29.75 56.16 -24.70
C LYS A 4 -29.03 55.59 -23.47
N VAL A 5 -29.52 55.86 -22.26
CA VAL A 5 -28.86 55.43 -21.00
C VAL A 5 -29.18 53.97 -20.66
N VAL A 6 -30.42 53.53 -20.93
CA VAL A 6 -30.87 52.15 -20.62
C VAL A 6 -30.15 51.12 -21.49
N ILE A 7 -29.94 51.41 -22.79
CA ILE A 7 -29.25 50.50 -23.73
C ILE A 7 -27.77 50.34 -23.36
N LYS A 8 -27.12 51.37 -22.82
CA LYS A 8 -25.73 51.26 -22.34
C LYS A 8 -25.62 50.38 -21.09
N LYS A 9 -26.53 50.51 -20.13
CA LYS A 9 -26.55 49.66 -18.92
C LYS A 9 -26.87 48.19 -19.24
N LEU A 10 -27.77 47.93 -20.18
CA LEU A 10 -28.10 46.56 -20.61
C LEU A 10 -26.92 45.89 -21.35
N ARG A 11 -26.20 46.63 -22.21
CA ARG A 11 -25.00 46.11 -22.90
C ARG A 11 -23.86 45.76 -21.94
N TRP A 12 -23.73 46.48 -20.83
CA TRP A 12 -22.69 46.20 -19.84
C TRP A 12 -23.08 44.99 -18.97
N ALA A 13 -24.36 44.83 -18.64
CA ALA A 13 -24.85 43.64 -17.96
C ALA A 13 -24.67 42.36 -18.81
N SER A 14 -24.92 42.41 -20.12
CA SER A 14 -24.69 41.28 -21.03
C SER A 14 -23.21 40.93 -21.19
N VAL A 15 -22.30 41.92 -21.22
CA VAL A 15 -20.85 41.68 -21.27
C VAL A 15 -20.35 41.07 -19.96
N PHE A 16 -20.84 41.52 -18.80
CA PHE A 16 -20.53 40.90 -17.51
C PHE A 16 -21.07 39.47 -17.39
N LEU A 17 -22.27 39.19 -17.92
CA LEU A 17 -22.85 37.85 -17.91
C LEU A 17 -22.08 36.88 -18.83
N ILE A 18 -21.64 37.34 -20.02
CA ILE A 18 -20.83 36.55 -20.95
C ILE A 18 -19.41 36.32 -20.38
N LEU A 19 -18.83 37.32 -19.71
CA LEU A 19 -17.53 37.17 -19.05
C LEU A 19 -17.59 36.21 -17.85
N ALA A 20 -18.67 36.25 -17.08
CA ALA A 20 -18.91 35.29 -15.99
C ALA A 20 -19.17 33.86 -16.51
N LEU A 21 -19.85 33.71 -17.65
CA LEU A 21 -20.05 32.40 -18.29
C LEU A 21 -18.74 31.83 -18.86
N LEU A 22 -17.84 32.68 -19.35
CA LEU A 22 -16.52 32.28 -19.87
C LEU A 22 -15.55 31.83 -18.76
N ILE A 23 -15.69 32.33 -17.53
CA ILE A 23 -14.88 31.89 -16.38
C ILE A 23 -15.34 30.51 -15.86
N ALA A 24 -16.60 30.13 -16.07
CA ALA A 24 -17.13 28.81 -15.70
C ALA A 24 -16.69 27.67 -16.65
N LEU A 25 -16.07 28.01 -17.79
CA LEU A 25 -15.55 27.06 -18.79
C LEU A 25 -14.04 26.80 -18.64
N VAL A 26 -13.39 27.34 -17.61
CA VAL A 26 -12.02 26.93 -17.28
C VAL A 26 -12.10 25.48 -16.77
N PRO A 27 -11.48 24.50 -17.45
CA PRO A 27 -11.40 23.16 -16.91
C PRO A 27 -10.66 23.27 -15.59
N GLN A 28 -11.38 23.09 -14.49
CA GLN A 28 -10.73 22.86 -13.21
C GLN A 28 -9.87 21.62 -13.41
N ALA A 29 -8.56 21.78 -13.23
CA ALA A 29 -7.67 20.65 -13.12
C ALA A 29 -8.19 19.81 -11.95
N VAL A 30 -8.94 18.75 -12.27
CA VAL A 30 -9.21 17.67 -11.33
C VAL A 30 -7.83 17.16 -10.98
N LYS A 31 -7.33 17.50 -9.78
CA LYS A 31 -6.19 16.78 -9.24
C LYS A 31 -6.62 15.32 -9.20
N ALA A 32 -6.12 14.50 -10.12
CA ALA A 32 -6.19 13.07 -9.95
C ALA A 32 -5.62 12.80 -8.55
N GLN A 33 -6.45 12.26 -7.66
CA GLN A 33 -5.93 11.57 -6.49
C GLN A 33 -5.01 10.50 -7.08
N SER A 34 -3.69 10.71 -7.01
CA SER A 34 -2.73 9.62 -7.18
C SER A 34 -3.23 8.51 -6.27
N SER A 35 -3.43 7.31 -6.81
CA SER A 35 -3.87 6.20 -5.98
C SER A 35 -2.89 6.07 -4.80
N ASP A 36 -3.41 6.06 -3.58
CA ASP A 36 -2.58 5.85 -2.39
C ASP A 36 -2.09 4.41 -2.28
N SER A 37 -2.28 3.59 -3.32
CA SER A 37 -1.84 2.20 -3.43
C SER A 37 -1.55 1.80 -4.88
N VAL A 38 -0.67 0.83 -5.07
CA VAL A 38 -0.35 0.15 -6.34
C VAL A 38 -0.20 -1.34 -6.08
N PHE A 39 -0.83 -2.15 -6.93
CA PHE A 39 -0.61 -3.59 -7.01
C PHE A 39 0.49 -3.90 -8.00
N VAL A 40 1.45 -4.71 -7.59
CA VAL A 40 2.50 -5.21 -8.45
C VAL A 40 2.15 -6.64 -8.86
N SER A 41 1.74 -6.85 -10.11
CA SER A 41 1.30 -8.17 -10.59
C SER A 41 2.40 -9.23 -10.63
N GLU A 42 3.64 -8.80 -10.79
CA GLU A 42 4.82 -9.65 -10.98
C GLU A 42 5.17 -10.43 -9.71
N THR A 43 4.87 -9.86 -8.54
CA THR A 43 5.05 -10.50 -7.23
C THR A 43 3.73 -10.66 -6.47
N GLY A 44 2.69 -10.01 -6.98
CA GLY A 44 1.37 -9.94 -6.41
C GLY A 44 1.33 -9.33 -5.01
N HIS A 45 2.10 -8.28 -4.77
CA HIS A 45 2.11 -7.52 -3.51
C HIS A 45 1.63 -6.08 -3.72
N TRP A 46 1.16 -5.45 -2.65
CA TRP A 46 0.71 -4.07 -2.65
C TRP A 46 1.75 -3.13 -2.04
N ILE A 47 1.87 -1.94 -2.60
CA ILE A 47 2.62 -0.84 -2.01
C ILE A 47 1.64 0.32 -1.80
N TRP A 48 1.59 0.93 -0.63
CA TRP A 48 0.62 1.98 -0.34
C TRP A 48 1.10 3.03 0.67
N GLY A 49 0.38 4.15 0.73
CA GLY A 49 0.63 5.25 1.65
C GLY A 49 2.05 5.82 1.51
N ASP A 50 2.73 6.00 2.64
CA ASP A 50 4.11 6.50 2.68
C ASP A 50 5.10 5.58 1.97
N PHE A 51 4.91 4.25 2.00
CA PHE A 51 5.77 3.32 1.27
C PHE A 51 5.71 3.57 -0.23
N LEU A 52 4.52 3.81 -0.78
CA LEU A 52 4.36 4.11 -2.22
C LEU A 52 4.93 5.49 -2.59
N ARG A 53 4.77 6.49 -1.72
CA ARG A 53 5.39 7.81 -1.92
C ARG A 53 6.92 7.71 -1.97
N THR A 54 7.52 6.96 -1.04
CA THR A 54 8.97 6.75 -1.03
C THR A 54 9.42 5.88 -2.21
N TYR A 55 8.68 4.84 -2.56
CA TYR A 55 8.98 4.00 -3.72
C TYR A 55 9.04 4.83 -5.01
N ASN A 56 8.10 5.76 -5.19
CA ASN A 56 8.04 6.65 -6.35
C ASN A 56 8.91 7.91 -6.23
N SER A 57 9.72 8.04 -5.18
CA SER A 57 10.59 9.22 -4.97
C SER A 57 11.84 9.21 -5.86
N VAL A 58 12.11 8.09 -6.53
CA VAL A 58 13.22 7.89 -7.46
C VAL A 58 12.73 7.80 -8.90
N SER A 59 13.63 8.07 -9.84
CA SER A 59 13.33 7.99 -11.27
C SER A 59 13.11 6.56 -11.78
N ASP A 60 13.72 5.57 -11.14
CA ASP A 60 13.61 4.14 -11.51
C ASP A 60 13.50 3.25 -10.26
N PRO A 61 12.29 3.13 -9.67
CA PRO A 61 12.10 2.35 -8.43
C PRO A 61 12.51 0.89 -8.54
N LEU A 62 12.40 0.30 -9.73
CA LEU A 62 12.79 -1.09 -9.97
C LEU A 62 14.31 -1.28 -9.90
N LEU A 63 15.08 -0.30 -10.38
CA LEU A 63 16.52 -0.32 -10.21
C LEU A 63 16.94 -0.22 -8.75
N TYR A 64 16.45 0.81 -8.03
CA TYR A 64 16.92 1.09 -6.66
C TYR A 64 16.37 0.10 -5.63
N PHE A 65 15.10 -0.27 -5.74
CA PHE A 65 14.39 -1.04 -4.71
C PHE A 65 13.95 -2.42 -5.23
N GLY A 66 13.67 -2.53 -6.53
CA GLY A 66 13.10 -3.74 -7.13
C GLY A 66 11.61 -3.90 -6.84
N TYR A 67 11.07 -5.07 -7.14
CA TYR A 67 9.66 -5.35 -6.83
C TYR A 67 9.45 -5.58 -5.32
N PRO A 68 8.27 -5.28 -4.77
CA PRO A 68 7.90 -5.66 -3.42
C PRO A 68 7.88 -7.19 -3.31
N ILE A 69 8.47 -7.74 -2.26
CA ILE A 69 8.47 -9.18 -1.96
C ILE A 69 7.59 -9.54 -0.77
N THR A 70 7.04 -8.52 -0.10
CA THR A 70 6.02 -8.65 0.94
C THR A 70 4.98 -7.53 0.78
N ASP A 71 3.81 -7.70 1.37
CA ASP A 71 3.02 -6.55 1.82
C ASP A 71 3.70 -5.94 3.08
N ASP A 72 3.24 -4.79 3.56
CA ASP A 72 3.77 -4.24 4.80
C ASP A 72 3.31 -5.03 6.05
N PHE A 73 4.18 -5.15 7.04
CA PHE A 73 3.89 -5.85 8.29
C PHE A 73 4.68 -5.24 9.46
N ILE A 74 4.36 -5.64 10.69
CA ILE A 74 5.17 -5.26 11.86
C ILE A 74 6.33 -6.24 11.99
N ASP A 75 7.56 -5.76 11.79
CA ASP A 75 8.75 -6.57 11.94
C ASP A 75 8.91 -7.00 13.40
N PRO A 76 8.98 -8.31 13.71
CA PRO A 76 9.08 -8.78 15.09
C PRO A 76 10.41 -8.41 15.77
N GLN A 77 11.46 -8.10 15.00
CA GLN A 77 12.78 -7.72 15.54
C GLN A 77 12.83 -6.23 15.89
N THR A 78 12.33 -5.38 14.99
CA THR A 78 12.43 -3.92 15.15
C THR A 78 11.18 -3.28 15.74
N ASN A 79 10.06 -4.01 15.78
CA ASN A 79 8.71 -3.55 16.13
C ASN A 79 8.26 -2.31 15.32
N GLN A 80 8.84 -2.13 14.14
CA GLN A 80 8.46 -1.09 13.19
C GLN A 80 7.58 -1.69 12.11
N ARG A 81 6.73 -0.86 11.53
CA ARG A 81 6.00 -1.22 10.32
C ARG A 81 6.97 -1.14 9.16
N VAL A 82 7.20 -2.26 8.48
CA VAL A 82 8.19 -2.38 7.41
C VAL A 82 7.57 -2.97 6.15
N GLN A 83 8.21 -2.74 5.01
CA GLN A 83 7.95 -3.47 3.78
C GLN A 83 9.28 -3.86 3.12
N TYR A 84 9.35 -5.10 2.65
CA TYR A 84 10.52 -5.62 1.95
C TYR A 84 10.31 -5.57 0.44
N PHE A 85 11.36 -5.14 -0.26
CA PHE A 85 11.52 -5.19 -1.70
C PHE A 85 12.70 -6.10 -2.04
N GLN A 86 12.90 -6.42 -3.31
CA GLN A 86 14.03 -7.26 -3.71
C GLN A 86 15.37 -6.70 -3.22
N ARG A 87 15.60 -5.39 -3.34
CA ARG A 87 16.90 -4.73 -3.07
C ARG A 87 16.93 -3.89 -1.81
N ALA A 88 15.77 -3.54 -1.25
CA ALA A 88 15.66 -2.62 -0.12
C ALA A 88 14.64 -3.08 0.92
N ARG A 89 14.77 -2.55 2.14
CA ARG A 89 13.75 -2.60 3.19
C ARG A 89 13.39 -1.17 3.56
N PHE A 90 12.10 -0.89 3.61
CA PHE A 90 11.58 0.39 4.07
C PHE A 90 11.03 0.23 5.48
N ASP A 91 11.41 1.15 6.36
CA ASP A 91 11.01 1.19 7.76
C ASP A 91 10.20 2.46 8.01
N LEU A 92 8.95 2.33 8.49
CA LEU A 92 8.15 3.48 8.91
C LEU A 92 8.52 3.83 10.36
N VAL A 93 9.19 4.97 10.52
CA VAL A 93 9.73 5.46 11.79
C VAL A 93 8.92 6.67 12.25
N ASP A 94 8.51 6.69 13.52
CA ASP A 94 7.91 7.86 14.13
C ASP A 94 9.00 8.93 14.43
N THR A 95 8.88 10.08 13.78
CA THR A 95 9.76 11.24 14.02
C THR A 95 9.00 12.37 14.73
N SER A 96 9.72 13.41 15.19
CA SER A 96 9.10 14.60 15.76
C SER A 96 8.18 15.35 14.80
N GLU A 97 8.35 15.13 13.49
CA GLU A 97 7.53 15.75 12.43
C GLU A 97 6.40 14.82 11.94
N GLY A 98 6.30 13.62 12.51
CA GLY A 98 5.34 12.57 12.14
C GLY A 98 6.02 11.31 11.61
N PRO A 99 5.24 10.28 11.22
CA PRO A 99 5.76 9.06 10.63
C PRO A 99 6.48 9.35 9.30
N MET A 100 7.69 8.81 9.15
CA MET A 100 8.48 8.95 7.93
C MET A 100 9.08 7.59 7.54
N VAL A 101 9.05 7.27 6.25
CA VAL A 101 9.71 6.07 5.74
C VAL A 101 11.21 6.32 5.57
N GLN A 102 12.02 5.45 6.17
CA GLN A 102 13.47 5.42 6.01
C GLN A 102 13.88 4.14 5.25
N ILE A 103 14.97 4.22 4.50
CA ILE A 103 15.55 3.06 3.80
C ILE A 103 16.56 2.44 4.76
N ALA A 104 16.41 1.15 5.06
CA ALA A 104 17.36 0.45 5.91
C ALA A 104 18.72 0.32 5.20
N PRO A 105 19.86 0.53 5.91
CA PRO A 105 21.20 0.44 5.33
C PRO A 105 21.62 -1.03 5.19
N LEU A 106 20.98 -1.76 4.26
CA LEU A 106 21.13 -3.21 4.13
C LEU A 106 22.55 -3.64 3.75
N GLY A 107 23.30 -2.79 3.05
CA GLY A 107 24.70 -3.08 2.74
C GLY A 107 25.55 -3.12 4.01
N SER A 108 25.41 -2.13 4.90
CA SER A 108 26.06 -2.12 6.22
C SER A 108 25.60 -3.25 7.13
N LEU A 109 24.34 -3.65 7.06
CA LEU A 109 23.80 -4.72 7.90
C LEU A 109 24.22 -6.14 7.44
N LEU A 110 24.55 -6.30 6.15
CA LEU A 110 24.89 -7.60 5.56
C LEU A 110 26.38 -7.80 5.28
N HIS A 111 27.17 -6.73 5.17
CA HIS A 111 28.60 -6.83 4.93
C HIS A 111 29.31 -7.57 6.08
N GLN A 112 30.25 -8.43 5.71
CA GLN A 112 31.10 -9.16 6.65
C GLN A 112 32.55 -9.00 6.21
N GLU A 113 33.44 -8.73 7.16
CA GLU A 113 34.88 -8.64 6.88
C GLU A 113 35.47 -10.02 6.55
N GLY A 114 36.61 -10.01 5.85
CA GLY A 114 37.42 -11.21 5.59
C GLY A 114 37.28 -11.80 4.19
N ALA A 115 36.53 -11.18 3.29
CA ALA A 115 36.52 -11.54 1.88
C ALA A 115 37.87 -11.26 1.20
N GLU A 116 38.19 -12.04 0.16
CA GLU A 116 39.38 -11.80 -0.66
C GLU A 116 39.24 -10.48 -1.42
N LEU A 117 40.28 -9.64 -1.39
CA LEU A 117 40.27 -8.38 -2.12
C LEU A 117 40.63 -8.59 -3.58
N ALA A 118 39.96 -7.85 -4.45
CA ALA A 118 40.29 -7.81 -5.87
C ALA A 118 41.68 -7.19 -6.10
N ASP A 119 42.45 -7.85 -6.96
CA ASP A 119 43.70 -7.33 -7.50
C ASP A 119 43.40 -6.38 -8.67
N ILE A 120 42.97 -5.16 -8.33
CA ILE A 120 42.69 -4.08 -9.28
C ILE A 120 43.41 -2.80 -8.86
N PRO A 121 43.86 -1.96 -9.82
CA PRO A 121 44.41 -0.65 -9.49
C PRO A 121 43.35 0.23 -8.81
N ARG A 122 43.74 0.87 -7.70
CA ARG A 122 42.86 1.72 -6.88
C ARG A 122 43.22 3.20 -6.97
N GLU A 123 44.13 3.54 -7.87
CA GLU A 123 44.63 4.88 -8.07
C GLU A 123 44.46 5.30 -9.54
N GLY A 124 44.43 6.62 -9.76
CA GLY A 124 44.36 7.20 -11.09
C GLY A 124 42.98 7.76 -11.45
N PRO A 125 42.80 8.22 -12.70
CA PRO A 125 41.67 9.05 -13.10
C PRO A 125 40.32 8.30 -13.17
N THR A 126 40.35 6.96 -13.14
CA THR A 126 39.14 6.11 -13.16
C THR A 126 38.69 5.67 -11.77
N CYS A 127 39.26 6.27 -10.72
CA CYS A 127 38.98 5.96 -9.32
C CYS A 127 38.64 7.25 -8.56
N ARG A 128 37.80 7.12 -7.54
CA ARG A 128 37.46 8.21 -6.61
C ARG A 128 37.57 7.72 -5.17
N ASN A 129 38.35 8.44 -4.37
CA ASN A 129 38.41 8.27 -2.92
C ASN A 129 37.19 8.92 -2.26
N PHE A 130 36.59 8.23 -1.30
CA PHE A 130 35.45 8.74 -0.52
C PHE A 130 35.87 9.02 0.92
N ASN A 131 35.11 9.88 1.61
CA ASN A 131 35.38 10.23 3.01
C ASN A 131 35.23 9.04 3.98
N SER A 132 34.59 7.94 3.55
CA SER A 132 34.56 6.68 4.30
C SER A 132 35.90 5.94 4.33
N GLY A 133 36.90 6.41 3.56
CA GLY A 133 38.22 5.79 3.48
C GLY A 133 38.36 4.75 2.36
N TYR A 134 37.27 4.46 1.64
CA TYR A 134 37.25 3.49 0.54
C TYR A 134 37.27 4.15 -0.83
N THR A 135 37.74 3.40 -1.82
CA THR A 135 37.81 3.83 -3.21
C THR A 135 36.77 3.12 -4.08
N VAL A 136 36.11 3.87 -4.98
CA VAL A 136 35.26 3.29 -6.03
C VAL A 136 35.91 3.53 -7.38
N CYS A 137 36.07 2.48 -8.19
CA CYS A 137 36.79 2.52 -9.46
C CYS A 137 35.96 1.98 -10.64
N TYR A 138 36.41 2.33 -11.85
CA TYR A 138 35.97 1.75 -13.12
C TYR A 138 34.44 1.73 -13.30
N ALA A 139 33.88 0.57 -13.64
CA ALA A 139 32.45 0.41 -13.93
C ALA A 139 31.58 0.72 -12.71
N PHE A 140 32.04 0.42 -11.49
CA PHE A 140 31.31 0.75 -10.26
C PHE A 140 31.25 2.26 -10.06
N LEU A 141 32.33 3.00 -10.32
CA LEU A 141 32.30 4.46 -10.22
C LEU A 141 31.36 5.08 -11.26
N GLN A 142 31.40 4.58 -12.50
CA GLN A 142 30.50 5.04 -13.56
C GLN A 142 29.03 4.78 -13.22
N PHE A 143 28.73 3.60 -12.66
CA PHE A 143 27.38 3.25 -12.22
C PHE A 143 26.94 4.12 -11.05
N TYR A 144 27.80 4.30 -10.05
CA TYR A 144 27.55 5.17 -8.90
C TYR A 144 27.18 6.60 -9.32
N ASP A 145 27.94 7.19 -10.25
CA ASP A 145 27.69 8.54 -10.74
C ASP A 145 26.41 8.63 -11.59
N SER A 146 26.15 7.63 -12.43
CA SER A 146 25.01 7.62 -13.35
C SER A 146 23.65 7.53 -12.63
N TYR A 147 23.64 6.96 -11.43
CA TYR A 147 22.43 6.71 -10.63
C TYR A 147 22.41 7.49 -9.32
N ASN A 148 23.10 8.64 -9.27
CA ASN A 148 23.12 9.52 -8.11
C ASN A 148 23.41 8.77 -6.79
N GLY A 149 24.44 7.94 -6.80
CA GLY A 149 24.74 6.98 -5.74
C GLY A 149 24.96 7.62 -4.37
N ALA A 150 25.41 8.87 -4.32
CA ALA A 150 25.56 9.62 -3.07
C ALA A 150 24.23 9.78 -2.31
N THR A 151 23.10 9.86 -3.03
CA THR A 151 21.77 9.98 -2.42
C THR A 151 21.17 8.63 -2.07
N TRP A 152 21.31 7.63 -2.96
CA TRP A 152 20.53 6.39 -2.85
C TRP A 152 21.33 5.17 -2.40
N PHE A 153 22.61 5.07 -2.81
CA PHE A 153 23.48 3.94 -2.48
C PHE A 153 24.22 4.17 -1.17
N GLY A 154 24.51 5.44 -0.85
CA GLY A 154 25.31 5.84 0.30
C GLY A 154 26.80 5.82 0.00
N LEU A 155 27.62 5.95 1.05
CA LEU A 155 29.07 5.87 0.94
C LEU A 155 29.52 4.41 0.72
N PRO A 156 30.66 4.19 0.03
CA PRO A 156 31.28 2.86 0.00
C PRO A 156 31.73 2.48 1.41
N ILE A 157 31.54 1.21 1.78
CA ILE A 157 31.91 0.66 3.10
C ILE A 157 32.92 -0.49 3.00
N SER A 158 33.39 -0.78 1.78
CA SER A 158 34.37 -1.83 1.49
C SER A 158 35.21 -1.47 0.27
N GLU A 159 36.38 -2.11 0.15
CA GLU A 159 37.09 -2.20 -1.13
C GLU A 159 36.38 -3.21 -2.07
N VAL A 160 36.84 -3.31 -3.31
CA VAL A 160 36.31 -4.37 -4.20
C VAL A 160 36.79 -5.73 -3.72
N GLU A 161 35.84 -6.61 -3.45
CA GLU A 161 36.00 -7.99 -3.01
C GLU A 161 35.78 -8.95 -4.18
N VAL A 162 36.34 -10.16 -4.08
CA VAL A 162 36.09 -11.28 -4.99
C VAL A 162 35.33 -12.36 -4.24
N VAL A 163 34.08 -12.60 -4.65
CA VAL A 163 33.22 -13.62 -4.07
C VAL A 163 32.67 -14.47 -5.20
N ASP A 164 32.90 -15.78 -5.15
CA ASP A 164 32.46 -16.74 -6.17
C ASP A 164 32.87 -16.35 -7.61
N GLY A 165 34.03 -15.71 -7.75
CA GLY A 165 34.55 -15.24 -9.05
C GLY A 165 33.93 -13.93 -9.57
N HIS A 166 33.07 -13.30 -8.79
CA HIS A 166 32.48 -11.99 -9.10
C HIS A 166 33.16 -10.88 -8.30
N TYR A 167 33.36 -9.74 -8.95
CA TYR A 167 33.76 -8.51 -8.25
C TYR A 167 32.55 -7.91 -7.57
N ILE A 168 32.69 -7.62 -6.28
CA ILE A 168 31.62 -7.09 -5.44
C ILE A 168 32.13 -5.88 -4.68
N GLN A 169 31.28 -4.87 -4.50
CA GLN A 169 31.56 -3.79 -3.57
C GLN A 169 30.30 -3.41 -2.78
N TYR A 170 30.45 -3.30 -1.47
CA TYR A 170 29.40 -2.85 -0.56
C TYR A 170 29.42 -1.33 -0.37
N PHE A 171 28.22 -0.79 -0.32
CA PHE A 171 27.88 0.58 0.06
C PHE A 171 26.92 0.52 1.26
N GLU A 172 26.60 1.66 1.87
CA GLU A 172 25.73 1.68 3.05
C GLU A 172 24.38 0.99 2.81
N ASN A 173 23.73 1.28 1.67
CA ASN A 173 22.38 0.79 1.39
C ASN A 173 22.34 -0.41 0.43
N ILE A 174 23.37 -0.58 -0.40
CA ILE A 174 23.37 -1.56 -1.50
C ILE A 174 24.67 -2.33 -1.60
N ARG A 175 24.65 -3.37 -2.43
CA ARG A 175 25.83 -4.09 -2.90
C ARG A 175 25.82 -4.11 -4.42
N MET A 176 26.93 -3.73 -5.04
CA MET A 176 27.13 -3.81 -6.48
C MET A 176 27.90 -5.09 -6.82
N GLU A 177 27.51 -5.73 -7.91
CA GLU A 177 28.17 -6.91 -8.44
C GLU A 177 28.50 -6.68 -9.91
N TRP A 178 29.68 -7.15 -10.33
CA TRP A 178 30.09 -7.12 -11.72
C TRP A 178 29.95 -8.49 -12.39
N TRP A 179 29.23 -8.51 -13.51
CA TRP A 179 28.86 -9.69 -14.27
C TRP A 179 29.44 -9.60 -15.70
N PRO A 180 30.52 -10.33 -16.03
CA PRO A 180 31.18 -10.26 -17.35
C PRO A 180 30.26 -10.65 -18.49
N ASP A 181 29.38 -11.63 -18.24
CA ASP A 181 28.51 -12.26 -19.24
C ASP A 181 27.31 -11.39 -19.61
N LYS A 182 27.06 -10.29 -18.87
CA LYS A 182 26.03 -9.31 -19.23
C LYS A 182 26.50 -8.42 -20.40
N PRO A 183 25.56 -7.89 -21.20
CA PRO A 183 25.87 -6.92 -22.25
C PRO A 183 26.67 -5.73 -21.70
N SER A 184 27.51 -5.14 -22.56
CA SER A 184 28.23 -3.92 -22.20
C SER A 184 27.26 -2.83 -21.74
N GLY A 185 27.58 -2.14 -20.65
CA GLY A 185 26.68 -1.18 -20.00
C GLY A 185 25.68 -1.79 -19.01
N GLN A 186 25.52 -3.11 -18.96
CA GLN A 186 24.63 -3.82 -18.01
C GLN A 186 25.39 -4.77 -17.08
N ARG A 187 26.71 -4.63 -17.02
CA ARG A 187 27.58 -5.53 -16.24
C ARG A 187 27.57 -5.23 -14.76
N VAL A 188 27.20 -4.03 -14.35
CA VAL A 188 27.02 -3.71 -12.93
C VAL A 188 25.56 -3.90 -12.58
N VAL A 189 25.30 -4.72 -11.57
CA VAL A 189 23.94 -4.98 -11.05
C VAL A 189 23.91 -4.70 -9.55
N ILE A 190 22.74 -4.36 -9.05
CA ILE A 190 22.50 -4.23 -7.61
C ILE A 190 21.92 -5.54 -7.09
N SER A 191 22.56 -6.08 -6.06
CA SER A 191 22.15 -7.31 -5.39
C SER A 191 20.77 -7.17 -4.74
N ASP A 192 20.05 -8.27 -4.67
CA ASP A 192 18.75 -8.36 -4.00
C ASP A 192 18.93 -8.44 -2.46
N LEU A 193 19.54 -7.41 -1.86
CA LEU A 193 19.84 -7.36 -0.43
C LEU A 193 18.60 -7.41 0.45
N GLY A 194 17.46 -6.88 -0.01
CA GLY A 194 16.19 -6.97 0.72
C GLY A 194 15.75 -8.42 0.87
N ARG A 195 15.86 -9.22 -0.20
CA ARG A 195 15.60 -10.66 -0.16
C ARG A 195 16.60 -11.39 0.74
N ILE A 196 17.90 -11.09 0.61
CA ILE A 196 18.96 -11.74 1.39
C ILE A 196 18.77 -11.47 2.89
N TYR A 197 18.47 -10.22 3.28
CA TYR A 197 18.21 -9.86 4.66
C TYR A 197 16.94 -10.54 5.19
N PHE A 198 15.85 -10.53 4.42
CA PHE A 198 14.61 -11.18 4.81
C PHE A 198 14.82 -12.67 5.12
N ASP A 199 15.52 -13.37 4.22
CA ASP A 199 15.82 -14.79 4.37
C ASP A 199 16.76 -15.07 5.53
N LYS A 200 17.59 -14.11 5.96
CA LYS A 200 18.58 -14.24 7.05
C LYS A 200 18.09 -13.79 8.42
N GLU A 201 17.14 -12.87 8.50
CA GLU A 201 16.75 -12.27 9.79
C GLU A 201 15.27 -12.50 10.12
N VAL A 202 14.38 -12.44 9.11
CA VAL A 202 12.93 -12.62 9.30
C VAL A 202 12.52 -14.09 9.20
N HIS A 203 13.03 -14.82 8.19
CA HIS A 203 12.82 -16.26 7.98
C HIS A 203 11.35 -16.72 7.98
N ASN A 204 10.42 -15.88 7.51
CA ASN A 204 8.99 -16.23 7.47
C ASN A 204 8.48 -16.31 6.01
N PRO A 205 8.46 -17.50 5.38
CA PRO A 205 8.04 -17.64 3.99
C PRO A 205 6.56 -17.30 3.75
N GLU A 206 5.72 -17.26 4.79
CA GLU A 206 4.31 -16.88 4.65
C GLU A 206 4.15 -15.42 4.22
N LEU A 207 5.07 -14.53 4.62
CA LEU A 207 5.02 -13.12 4.22
C LEU A 207 5.42 -12.90 2.75
N LEU A 208 6.10 -13.87 2.14
CA LEU A 208 6.46 -13.87 0.71
C LEU A 208 5.34 -14.38 -0.18
N LYS A 209 4.25 -14.92 0.39
CA LYS A 209 3.12 -15.38 -0.40
C LYS A 209 2.38 -14.17 -0.94
N SER A 210 2.07 -14.24 -2.24
CA SER A 210 1.36 -13.19 -2.94
C SER A 210 0.06 -12.82 -2.23
N SER A 211 -0.19 -11.51 -2.13
CA SER A 211 -1.49 -10.97 -1.73
C SER A 211 -2.60 -11.33 -2.72
N GLN A 212 -2.32 -11.86 -3.92
CA GLN A 212 -3.35 -12.44 -4.81
C GLN A 212 -3.89 -13.80 -4.32
N THR A 213 -3.20 -14.46 -3.38
CA THR A 213 -3.80 -15.53 -2.58
C THR A 213 -4.60 -14.97 -1.39
N ALA A 214 -4.47 -13.66 -1.11
CA ALA A 214 -5.23 -12.85 -0.14
C ALA A 214 -6.02 -11.71 -0.85
N SER A 215 -6.46 -11.98 -2.10
CA SER A 215 -6.67 -11.01 -3.19
C SER A 215 -7.76 -9.96 -3.00
N ILE A 216 -7.51 -8.87 -2.26
CA ILE A 216 -8.31 -7.64 -2.40
C ILE A 216 -7.54 -6.52 -1.71
N ALA A 217 -6.89 -5.57 -2.40
CA ALA A 217 -6.30 -4.40 -1.72
C ALA A 217 -5.90 -3.18 -2.57
N GLY A 218 -6.74 -2.68 -3.47
CA GLY A 218 -6.50 -1.34 -4.06
C GLY A 218 -6.96 -1.15 -5.50
N THR A 219 -7.65 -2.13 -6.07
CA THR A 219 -8.81 -1.79 -6.90
C THR A 219 -9.92 -1.36 -5.95
N LEU A 220 -10.77 -0.40 -6.35
CA LEU A 220 -12.07 -0.21 -5.71
C LEU A 220 -12.68 -1.59 -5.50
N ILE A 221 -12.83 -2.00 -4.25
CA ILE A 221 -13.38 -3.29 -3.87
C ILE A 221 -14.82 -3.36 -4.39
N ASN A 222 -15.49 -2.21 -4.49
CA ASN A 222 -16.90 -2.07 -4.84
C ASN A 222 -17.71 -3.12 -4.04
N PRO A 223 -17.64 -3.06 -2.71
CA PRO A 223 -18.16 -4.12 -1.87
C PRO A 223 -19.68 -4.25 -2.05
N VAL A 224 -20.10 -5.47 -2.36
CA VAL A 224 -21.49 -5.90 -2.42
C VAL A 224 -21.80 -6.60 -1.09
N VAL A 225 -22.81 -6.09 -0.39
CA VAL A 225 -23.20 -6.58 0.93
C VAL A 225 -24.55 -7.29 0.85
N ASN A 226 -24.56 -8.58 1.21
CA ASN A 226 -25.77 -9.36 1.36
C ASN A 226 -25.99 -9.67 2.85
N VAL A 227 -27.22 -9.52 3.31
CA VAL A 227 -27.58 -9.71 4.72
C VAL A 227 -28.68 -10.75 4.81
N PHE A 228 -28.54 -11.71 5.71
CA PHE A 228 -29.49 -12.81 5.90
C PHE A 228 -29.80 -13.00 7.38
N ALA A 229 -31.09 -13.08 7.70
CA ALA A 229 -31.51 -13.66 8.97
C ALA A 229 -31.55 -15.18 8.83
N LEU A 230 -31.04 -15.92 9.83
CA LEU A 230 -31.08 -17.38 9.85
C LEU A 230 -32.51 -17.89 9.72
N ASN A 231 -33.41 -17.31 10.50
CA ASN A 231 -34.82 -17.64 10.50
C ASN A 231 -35.62 -16.42 10.02
N SER A 232 -36.30 -16.53 8.87
CA SER A 232 -37.22 -15.47 8.42
C SER A 232 -38.46 -15.35 9.31
N LEU A 233 -38.81 -16.43 10.01
CA LEU A 233 -39.87 -16.51 11.03
C LEU A 233 -39.24 -17.05 12.32
N VAL A 234 -39.35 -16.31 13.42
CA VAL A 234 -38.72 -16.68 14.70
C VAL A 234 -39.68 -16.42 15.86
N GLY A 235 -39.60 -17.21 16.93
CA GLY A 235 -40.38 -16.98 18.14
C GLY A 235 -39.85 -15.83 19.01
N ALA A 236 -40.71 -15.22 19.80
CA ALA A 236 -40.28 -14.25 20.82
C ALA A 236 -39.41 -14.94 21.89
N GLY A 237 -38.25 -14.37 22.22
CA GLY A 237 -37.29 -14.97 23.14
C GLY A 237 -36.46 -16.12 22.58
N GLU A 238 -36.61 -16.46 21.29
CA GLU A 238 -35.74 -17.43 20.62
C GLU A 238 -34.45 -16.77 20.10
N PRO A 239 -33.34 -17.54 19.96
CA PRO A 239 -32.13 -17.04 19.36
C PRO A 239 -32.32 -16.77 17.86
N GLN A 240 -31.79 -15.64 17.40
CA GLN A 240 -31.68 -15.28 16.00
C GLN A 240 -30.21 -15.00 15.66
N THR A 241 -29.81 -15.33 14.44
CA THR A 241 -28.49 -15.00 13.90
C THR A 241 -28.65 -14.17 12.63
N ILE A 242 -27.90 -13.07 12.54
CA ILE A 242 -27.75 -12.33 11.29
C ILE A 242 -26.38 -12.64 10.70
N PHE A 243 -26.36 -13.00 9.42
CA PHE A 243 -25.17 -13.15 8.61
C PHE A 243 -25.02 -11.95 7.69
N VAL A 244 -23.81 -11.41 7.63
CA VAL A 244 -23.38 -10.37 6.70
C VAL A 244 -22.29 -10.98 5.83
N ILE A 245 -22.56 -11.05 4.52
CA ILE A 245 -21.64 -11.58 3.51
C ILE A 245 -21.19 -10.41 2.65
N VAL A 246 -19.88 -10.19 2.59
CA VAL A 246 -19.24 -9.13 1.82
C VAL A 246 -18.44 -9.75 0.70
N GLN A 247 -18.73 -9.34 -0.53
CA GLN A 247 -18.03 -9.77 -1.74
C GLN A 247 -17.66 -8.56 -2.58
N ASN A 248 -16.74 -8.70 -3.52
CA ASN A 248 -16.55 -7.68 -4.57
C ASN A 248 -17.53 -7.90 -5.74
N GLN A 249 -17.49 -7.01 -6.72
CA GLN A 249 -18.30 -7.09 -7.95
C GLN A 249 -18.13 -8.39 -8.77
N ASN A 250 -17.06 -9.14 -8.54
CA ASN A 250 -16.77 -10.42 -9.19
C ASN A 250 -17.12 -11.63 -8.30
N LEU A 251 -17.89 -11.41 -7.22
CA LEU A 251 -18.30 -12.43 -6.24
C LEU A 251 -17.15 -13.04 -5.43
N VAL A 252 -15.98 -12.40 -5.41
CA VAL A 252 -14.85 -12.84 -4.56
C VAL A 252 -15.09 -12.37 -3.12
N PRO A 253 -14.91 -13.22 -2.11
CA PRO A 253 -15.10 -12.85 -0.71
C PRO A 253 -14.22 -11.70 -0.22
N VAL A 254 -14.75 -10.85 0.67
CA VAL A 254 -14.04 -9.71 1.27
C VAL A 254 -13.77 -9.88 2.75
N ALA A 255 -12.53 -10.23 3.10
CA ALA A 255 -12.05 -10.35 4.47
C ALA A 255 -11.68 -9.00 5.09
N ASN A 256 -11.67 -8.95 6.43
CA ASN A 256 -11.27 -7.81 7.27
C ASN A 256 -12.11 -6.53 7.05
N ALA A 257 -13.33 -6.65 6.52
CA ALA A 257 -14.27 -5.54 6.46
C ALA A 257 -14.84 -5.28 7.85
N GLN A 258 -14.84 -4.02 8.28
CA GLN A 258 -15.48 -3.61 9.52
C GLN A 258 -16.99 -3.65 9.33
N VAL A 259 -17.72 -4.33 10.23
CA VAL A 259 -19.16 -4.54 10.10
C VAL A 259 -19.92 -4.00 11.31
N ALA A 260 -20.99 -3.27 11.04
CA ALA A 260 -21.98 -2.84 12.01
C ALA A 260 -23.39 -3.21 11.54
N VAL A 261 -24.25 -3.65 12.45
CA VAL A 261 -25.66 -3.95 12.17
C VAL A 261 -26.56 -3.13 13.08
N THR A 262 -27.57 -2.50 12.50
CA THR A 262 -28.65 -1.83 13.24
C THR A 262 -29.97 -2.54 13.00
N LEU A 263 -30.61 -2.97 14.08
CA LEU A 263 -31.99 -3.46 14.09
C LEU A 263 -32.95 -2.28 14.26
N TYR A 264 -34.04 -2.29 13.50
CA TYR A 264 -35.10 -1.28 13.50
C TYR A 264 -36.43 -1.94 13.84
N TYR A 265 -37.04 -1.49 14.92
CA TYR A 265 -38.32 -2.00 15.42
C TYR A 265 -39.49 -1.10 14.99
N PRO A 266 -40.73 -1.62 14.94
CA PRO A 266 -41.89 -0.84 14.48
C PRO A 266 -42.26 0.36 15.35
N ASP A 267 -41.88 0.34 16.63
CA ASP A 267 -42.09 1.44 17.59
C ASP A 267 -41.12 2.61 17.37
N GLY A 268 -40.19 2.48 16.42
CA GLY A 268 -39.16 3.46 16.10
C GLY A 268 -37.87 3.30 16.90
N SER A 269 -37.82 2.37 17.86
CA SER A 269 -36.60 2.04 18.58
C SER A 269 -35.59 1.34 17.67
N LYS A 270 -34.30 1.43 18.03
CA LYS A 270 -33.19 0.85 17.27
C LYS A 270 -32.16 0.23 18.19
N GLN A 271 -31.54 -0.85 17.74
CA GLN A 271 -30.45 -1.49 18.46
C GLN A 271 -29.23 -1.67 17.56
N PHE A 272 -28.07 -1.23 18.04
CA PHE A 272 -26.82 -1.24 17.29
C PHE A 272 -25.89 -2.33 17.80
N TYR A 273 -25.28 -3.06 16.88
CA TYR A 273 -24.30 -4.10 17.14
C TYR A 273 -23.05 -3.86 16.28
N ARG A 274 -21.89 -3.84 16.93
CA ARG A 274 -20.60 -3.95 16.23
C ARG A 274 -20.23 -5.43 16.17
N LEU A 275 -20.00 -5.93 14.97
CA LEU A 275 -19.64 -7.32 14.75
C LEU A 275 -18.11 -7.47 14.69
N ALA A 276 -17.65 -8.72 14.71
CA ALA A 276 -16.31 -9.03 14.27
C ALA A 276 -16.13 -8.63 12.79
N GLU A 277 -14.89 -8.36 12.40
CA GLU A 277 -14.57 -8.15 11.00
C GLU A 277 -14.86 -9.42 10.18
N THR A 278 -15.10 -9.27 8.87
CA THR A 278 -15.35 -10.44 8.02
C THR A 278 -14.16 -11.39 7.99
N ASN A 279 -14.42 -12.70 8.04
CA ASN A 279 -13.39 -13.72 7.93
C ASN A 279 -12.88 -13.91 6.48
N GLU A 280 -12.01 -14.89 6.26
CA GLU A 280 -11.45 -15.22 4.94
C GLU A 280 -12.51 -15.57 3.86
N PHE A 281 -13.72 -15.99 4.28
CA PHE A 281 -14.86 -16.26 3.41
C PHE A 281 -15.77 -15.04 3.21
N GLY A 282 -15.36 -13.87 3.68
CA GLY A 282 -16.14 -12.63 3.59
C GLY A 282 -17.37 -12.60 4.49
N ILE A 283 -17.42 -13.44 5.52
CA ILE A 283 -18.59 -13.61 6.38
C ILE A 283 -18.32 -12.99 7.76
N SER A 284 -19.28 -12.21 8.24
CA SER A 284 -19.41 -11.83 9.64
C SER A 284 -20.81 -12.16 10.13
N GLN A 285 -20.96 -12.48 11.41
CA GLN A 285 -22.25 -12.86 11.99
C GLN A 285 -22.35 -12.44 13.46
N PHE A 286 -23.58 -12.30 13.94
CA PHE A 286 -23.85 -12.25 15.38
C PHE A 286 -25.16 -12.96 15.70
N SER A 287 -25.22 -13.49 16.92
CA SER A 287 -26.42 -14.09 17.48
C SER A 287 -26.90 -13.25 18.66
N PHE A 288 -28.21 -13.11 18.77
CA PHE A 288 -28.88 -12.39 19.84
C PHE A 288 -30.19 -13.09 20.20
N GLN A 289 -30.73 -12.78 21.38
CA GLN A 289 -32.06 -13.24 21.77
C GLN A 289 -33.09 -12.23 21.27
N VAL A 290 -34.14 -12.72 20.61
CA VAL A 290 -35.21 -11.86 20.10
C VAL A 290 -36.03 -11.34 21.28
N ASP A 291 -36.28 -10.03 21.30
CA ASP A 291 -37.07 -9.39 22.35
C ASP A 291 -38.50 -9.96 22.42
N GLN A 292 -39.16 -9.74 23.55
CA GLN A 292 -40.57 -10.10 23.75
C GLN A 292 -41.47 -9.14 22.95
N LEU A 293 -41.63 -9.44 21.66
CA LEU A 293 -42.37 -8.65 20.68
C LEU A 293 -43.71 -9.31 20.34
N GLU A 294 -44.67 -8.49 19.90
CA GLU A 294 -45.96 -9.01 19.46
C GLU A 294 -45.83 -9.89 18.19
N VAL A 295 -46.62 -10.95 18.14
CA VAL A 295 -46.71 -11.81 16.96
C VAL A 295 -47.09 -10.98 15.73
N ARG A 296 -46.47 -11.29 14.58
CA ARG A 296 -46.54 -10.57 13.30
C ARG A 296 -45.65 -9.34 13.17
N THR A 297 -44.97 -8.92 14.24
CA THR A 297 -43.97 -7.84 14.20
C THR A 297 -42.86 -8.16 13.19
N VAL A 298 -42.49 -7.18 12.36
CA VAL A 298 -41.36 -7.27 11.42
C VAL A 298 -40.23 -6.41 11.96
N VAL A 299 -39.04 -7.01 12.09
CA VAL A 299 -37.81 -6.31 12.47
C VAL A 299 -36.93 -6.22 11.23
N ASN A 300 -36.47 -5.00 10.90
CA ASN A 300 -35.55 -4.78 9.80
C ASN A 300 -34.12 -4.71 10.32
N ALA A 301 -33.19 -5.36 9.64
CA ALA A 301 -31.77 -5.30 9.95
C ALA A 301 -31.04 -4.65 8.78
N VAL A 302 -30.24 -3.62 9.07
CA VAL A 302 -29.37 -2.96 8.10
C VAL A 302 -27.93 -3.18 8.54
N ALA A 303 -27.12 -3.74 7.64
CA ALA A 303 -25.69 -3.88 7.84
C ALA A 303 -24.98 -2.77 7.06
N GLU A 304 -24.03 -2.11 7.71
CA GLU A 304 -23.11 -1.16 7.11
C GLU A 304 -21.69 -1.71 7.26
N ILE A 305 -20.91 -1.62 6.19
CA ILE A 305 -19.51 -2.05 6.19
C ILE A 305 -18.59 -0.90 5.82
N ASN A 306 -17.35 -0.99 6.31
CA ASN A 306 -16.24 -0.16 5.84
C ASN A 306 -15.03 -1.05 5.56
N ILE A 307 -14.44 -0.90 4.38
CA ILE A 307 -13.18 -1.56 4.03
C ILE A 307 -12.34 -0.59 3.21
N ARG A 308 -11.13 -0.28 3.70
CA ARG A 308 -10.17 0.63 3.05
C ARG A 308 -10.78 1.97 2.57
N GLY A 309 -11.71 2.54 3.34
CA GLY A 309 -12.35 3.81 3.02
C GLY A 309 -13.58 3.70 2.09
N GLU A 310 -13.89 2.51 1.55
CA GLU A 310 -15.13 2.24 0.84
C GLU A 310 -16.21 1.78 1.83
N SER A 311 -17.42 2.32 1.66
CA SER A 311 -18.59 1.91 2.43
C SER A 311 -19.67 1.33 1.53
N SER A 312 -20.39 0.36 2.07
CA SER A 312 -21.55 -0.25 1.41
C SER A 312 -22.52 -0.74 2.48
N SER A 313 -23.75 -1.00 2.08
CA SER A 313 -24.77 -1.47 2.99
C SER A 313 -25.68 -2.51 2.36
N GLY A 314 -26.21 -3.38 3.19
CA GLY A 314 -27.20 -4.38 2.84
C GLY A 314 -28.31 -4.41 3.88
N LYS A 315 -29.44 -5.01 3.54
CA LYS A 315 -30.58 -5.09 4.45
C LYS A 315 -31.29 -6.43 4.37
N THR A 316 -31.89 -6.82 5.48
CA THR A 316 -32.75 -7.99 5.58
C THR A 316 -33.87 -7.72 6.58
N TRP A 317 -34.76 -8.68 6.75
CA TRP A 317 -35.83 -8.62 7.72
C TRP A 317 -36.14 -10.01 8.26
N PHE A 318 -36.75 -10.05 9.45
CA PHE A 318 -37.38 -11.25 9.99
C PHE A 318 -38.67 -10.87 10.69
N ARG A 319 -39.55 -11.86 10.92
CA ARG A 319 -40.87 -11.65 11.50
C ARG A 319 -41.12 -12.57 12.69
N ILE A 320 -41.80 -12.04 13.69
CA ILE A 320 -42.23 -12.80 14.87
C ILE A 320 -43.45 -13.66 14.51
N TRP A 321 -43.38 -14.97 14.72
CA TRP A 321 -44.45 -15.91 14.35
C TRP A 321 -45.19 -16.53 15.56
N TRP A 322 -44.52 -16.75 16.70
CA TRP A 322 -45.12 -17.26 17.95
C TRP A 322 -44.41 -16.75 19.19
#